data_AF-G2FZ98-F1
#
_entry.id   AF-G2FZ98-F1
#
_cell.length_a   1.000
_cell.length_b   1.000
_cell.length_c   1.000
_cell.angle_alpha   90.00
_cell.angle_beta   90.00
_cell.angle_gamma   90.00
#
_symmetry.space_group_name_H-M   'P 1'
#
loop_
_entity.id
_entity.type
_entity.pdbx_description
1 polymer ?
#
loop_
_entity_poly.entity_id
_entity_poly.type
_entity_poly.pdbx_seq_one_letter_code
_entity_poly.pdbx_strand_id
1 'polypeptide(L)' 'MAKCEKCGAEVPQEELSEVQGLKVCEDCEIKSVKPPELKINL' A
#
# COMPACT_ATOMS: atom_id res chain seq x y z
N MET A 1 -2.41 3.84 17.99
CA MET A 1 -1.77 3.90 16.66
C MET A 1 -1.18 2.52 16.34
N ALA A 2 -1.04 2.19 15.06
CA ALA A 2 -0.43 0.96 14.56
C ALA A 2 0.69 1.32 13.56
N LYS A 3 1.61 0.38 13.32
CA LYS A 3 2.82 0.63 12.52
C LYS A 3 2.68 0.03 11.12
N CYS A 4 2.96 0.82 10.09
CA CYS A 4 3.11 0.33 8.73
C CYS A 4 4.31 -0.63 8.65
N GLU A 5 4.11 -1.85 8.18
CA GLU A 5 5.16 -2.88 8.11
C GLU A 5 6.21 -2.58 7.04
N LYS A 6 5.91 -1.69 6.08
CA LYS A 6 6.81 -1.35 4.96
C LYS A 6 7.73 -0.15 5.26
N CYS A 7 7.20 0.94 5.81
CA CYS A 7 7.97 2.17 6.06
C CYS A 7 8.16 2.47 7.56
N GLY A 8 7.44 1.78 8.44
CA GLY A 8 7.52 1.98 9.87
C GLY A 8 6.78 3.21 10.41
N ALA A 9 6.02 3.92 9.59
CA ALA A 9 5.18 5.04 10.03
C ALA A 9 4.09 4.56 11.01
N GLU A 10 3.81 5.38 12.02
CA GLU A 10 2.71 5.16 12.96
C GLU A 10 1.45 5.88 12.47
N VAL A 11 0.41 5.13 12.14
CA VAL A 11 -0.87 5.63 11.62
C VAL A 11 -2.04 4.99 12.40
N PRO A 12 -3.26 5.54 12.36
CA PRO A 12 -4.45 4.86 12.88
C PRO A 12 -4.61 3.46 12.26
N GLN A 13 -5.11 2.50 13.03
CA GLN A 13 -5.28 1.12 12.53
C GLN A 13 -6.28 1.05 11.35
N GLU A 14 -7.24 1.97 11.31
CA GLU A 14 -8.21 2.12 10.22
C GLU A 14 -7.58 2.63 8.90
N GLU A 15 -6.39 3.23 8.96
CA GLU A 15 -5.63 3.71 7.80
C GLU A 15 -4.61 2.68 7.28
N LEU A 16 -4.59 1.48 7.86
CA LEU A 16 -3.75 0.37 7.37
C LEU A 16 -4.56 -0.52 6.41
N SER A 17 -4.02 -0.71 5.21
CA SER A 17 -4.52 -1.63 4.19
C SER A 17 -3.65 -2.89 4.12
N GLU A 18 -4.24 -4.04 3.76
CA GLU A 18 -3.49 -5.26 3.53
C GLU A 18 -3.07 -5.38 2.07
N VAL A 19 -1.76 -5.36 1.82
CA VAL A 19 -1.17 -5.49 0.48
C VAL A 19 -0.16 -6.61 0.49
N GLN A 20 -0.40 -7.65 -0.32
CA GLN A 20 0.48 -8.84 -0.39
C GLN A 20 0.75 -9.50 0.98
N GLY A 21 -0.24 -9.46 1.89
CA GLY A 21 -0.12 -10.03 3.24
C GLY A 21 0.61 -9.15 4.25
N LEU A 22 0.91 -7.89 3.92
CA LEU A 22 1.50 -6.90 4.83
C LEU A 22 0.50 -5.79 5.12
N LYS A 23 0.42 -5.33 6.38
CA LYS A 23 -0.33 -4.14 6.77
C LYS A 23 0.49 -2.88 6.51
N VAL A 24 0.03 -2.08 5.57
CA VAL A 24 0.75 -0.89 5.08
C VAL A 24 -0.14 0.35 5.12
N CYS A 25 0.46 1.53 5.29
CA CYS A 25 -0.26 2.79 5.16
C CYS A 25 -0.64 3.09 3.70
N GLU A 26 -1.57 4.02 3.49
CA GLU A 26 -2.07 4.45 2.18
C GLU A 26 -0.95 4.80 1.19
N ASP A 27 0.07 5.56 1.60
CA ASP A 27 1.22 5.90 0.75
C ASP A 27 1.96 4.66 0.21
N CYS A 28 2.08 3.65 1.08
CA CYS A 28 2.75 2.41 0.74
C CYS A 28 1.87 1.49 -0.11
N GLU A 29 0.55 1.56 0.07
CA GLU A 29 -0.45 0.91 -0.78
C GLU A 29 -0.35 1.45 -2.21
N ILE A 30 -0.48 2.77 -2.41
CA ILE A 30 -0.45 3.42 -3.73
C ILE A 30 0.84 3.07 -4.49
N LYS A 31 1.99 3.08 -3.81
CA LYS A 31 3.28 2.69 -4.41
C LYS A 31 3.38 1.20 -4.76
N SER A 32 2.57 0.35 -4.13
CA SER A 32 2.54 -1.09 -4.38
C SER A 32 1.56 -1.47 -5.49
N VAL A 33 0.58 -0.61 -5.77
CA VAL A 33 -0.25 -0.74 -6.96
C VAL A 33 0.66 -0.51 -8.17
N LYS A 34 1.01 -1.59 -8.86
CA LYS A 34 1.60 -1.49 -10.19
C LYS A 34 0.60 -0.67 -11.01
N PRO A 35 1.03 0.40 -11.74
CA PRO A 35 0.12 1.07 -12.64
C PRO A 35 -0.53 0.00 -13.51
N PRO A 36 -1.84 0.07 -13.78
CA PRO A 36 -2.47 -0.87 -14.69
C PRO A 36 -1.61 -0.86 -15.95
N GLU A 37 -1.07 -2.04 -16.31
CA GLU A 37 -0.36 -2.16 -17.57
C GLU A 37 -1.40 -1.83 -18.62
N LEU A 38 -1.38 -0.59 -19.12
CA LEU A 38 -2.08 -0.18 -20.31
C LEU A 38 -1.49 -1.09 -21.39
N LYS A 39 -2.10 -2.25 -21.59
CA LYS A 39 -1.91 -3.07 -22.78
C LYS A 39 -2.45 -2.26 -23.94
N ILE A 40 -1.68 -1.25 -24.35
CA ILE A 40 -1.85 -0.58 -25.63
C ILE A 40 -1.42 -1.65 -26.64
N ASN A 41 -2.39 -2.46 -27.07
CA ASN A 41 -2.25 -3.21 -28.30
C ASN A 41 -2.35 -2.16 -29.42
N LEU A 42 -1.22 -1.60 -29.83
CA LEU A 42 -1.08 -0.82 -31.06
C LEU A 42 -0.40 -1.68 -32.12
#